data_AF-A0A2E0X3C9-F1
#
_entry.id   AF-A0A2E0X3C9-F1
#
_cell.length_a   1.000
_cell.length_b   1.000
_cell.length_c   1.000
_cell.angle_alpha   90.00
_cell.angle_beta   90.00
_cell.angle_gamma   90.00
#
_symmetry.space_group_name_H-M   'P 1'
#
loop_
_entity.id
_entity.type
_entity.pdbx_description
1 polymer ?
#
loop_
_entity_poly.entity_id
_entity_poly.type
_entity_poly.pdbx_seq_one_letter_code
_entity_poly.pdbx_strand_id
1 'polypeptide(L)'
;MNAIAEVGTDLYQRMLAWSREEGERGKSLAEEWEPTPWIVDAYTGGHHNEMGREYDISQWCIEHCGPESVPMRGQKGQWKRGGVTIDGYTWMGFATEEMMREFCEAWM
;
A
#
# COMPACT_ATOMS: atom_id res chain seq x y z
N MET A 1 -9.43 21.36 -21.24
CA MET A 1 -9.89 20.40 -20.22
C MET A 1 -8.63 19.77 -19.65
N ASN A 2 -8.22 20.15 -18.43
CA ASN A 2 -7.12 19.46 -17.76
C ASN A 2 -7.66 18.11 -17.31
N ALA A 3 -7.17 17.03 -17.89
CA ALA A 3 -7.33 15.71 -17.30
C ALA A 3 -6.62 15.79 -15.94
N ILE A 4 -7.39 15.69 -14.86
CA ILE A 4 -6.83 15.44 -13.54
C ILE A 4 -6.19 14.07 -13.68
N ALA A 5 -4.86 13.97 -13.52
CA ALA A 5 -4.21 12.67 -13.44
C ALA A 5 -4.90 11.89 -12.30
N GLU A 6 -5.41 10.70 -12.60
CA GLU A 6 -6.03 9.87 -11.57
C GLU A 6 -4.99 9.58 -10.49
N VAL A 7 -5.33 9.88 -9.24
CA VAL A 7 -4.40 9.73 -8.11
C VAL A 7 -4.27 8.24 -7.78
N GLY A 8 -3.03 7.73 -7.74
CA GLY A 8 -2.70 6.36 -7.38
C GLY A 8 -2.38 5.45 -8.57
N THR A 9 -2.00 4.20 -8.28
CA THR A 9 -1.63 3.22 -9.31
C THR A 9 -2.84 2.59 -10.00
N ASP A 10 -2.62 1.92 -11.14
CA ASP A 10 -3.64 1.09 -11.80
C ASP A 10 -4.22 0.00 -10.88
N LEU A 11 -3.41 -0.49 -9.92
CA LEU A 11 -3.88 -1.42 -8.90
C LEU A 11 -4.90 -0.74 -7.97
N TYR A 12 -4.61 0.47 -7.51
CA TYR A 12 -5.55 1.26 -6.71
C TYR A 12 -6.83 1.60 -7.50
N GLN A 13 -6.72 1.98 -8.77
CA GLN A 13 -7.91 2.26 -9.61
C GLN A 13 -8.80 1.02 -9.77
N ARG A 14 -8.22 -0.16 -10.02
CA ARG A 14 -8.98 -1.43 -10.08
C ARG A 14 -9.64 -1.77 -8.76
N MET A 15 -8.96 -1.52 -7.64
CA MET A 15 -9.53 -1.71 -6.31
C MET A 15 -10.71 -0.76 -6.06
N LEU A 16 -10.63 0.51 -6.49
CA LEU A 16 -11.75 1.46 -6.41
C LEU A 16 -12.93 1.04 -7.29
N ALA A 17 -12.67 0.53 -8.50
CA ALA A 17 -13.72 0.01 -9.38
C ALA A 17 -14.45 -1.16 -8.73
N TRP A 18 -13.71 -2.16 -8.24
CA TRP A 18 -14.25 -3.29 -7.49
C TRP A 18 -15.03 -2.83 -6.25
N SER A 19 -14.51 -1.82 -5.54
CA SER A 19 -15.18 -1.27 -4.36
C SER A 19 -16.57 -0.71 -4.67
N ARG A 20 -16.77 -0.11 -5.85
CA ARG A 20 -18.07 0.45 -6.27
C ARG A 20 -19.07 -0.65 -6.61
N GLU A 21 -18.58 -1.79 -7.11
CA GLU A 21 -19.40 -2.95 -7.48
C GLU A 21 -19.89 -3.72 -6.24
N GLU A 22 -19.06 -3.84 -5.20
CA GLU A 22 -19.32 -4.66 -4.00
C GLU A 22 -20.03 -3.93 -2.84
N GLY A 23 -20.33 -2.65 -2.99
CA GLY A 23 -21.02 -1.85 -1.97
C GLY A 23 -20.22 -1.70 -0.68
N GLU A 24 -20.84 -1.97 0.49
CA GLU A 24 -20.24 -1.69 1.81
C GLU A 24 -18.94 -2.46 2.09
N ARG A 25 -18.79 -3.68 1.55
CA ARG A 25 -17.55 -4.47 1.69
C ARG A 25 -16.41 -3.82 0.90
N GLY A 26 -16.72 -3.38 -0.31
CA GLY A 26 -15.81 -2.63 -1.15
C GLY A 26 -15.35 -1.33 -0.51
N LYS A 27 -16.30 -0.58 0.04
CA LYS A 27 -16.07 0.73 0.65
C LYS A 27 -15.05 0.68 1.79
N SER A 28 -15.12 -0.36 2.64
CA SER A 28 -14.15 -0.55 3.74
C SER A 28 -12.73 -0.70 3.21
N LEU A 29 -12.53 -1.41 2.10
CA LEU A 29 -11.22 -1.56 1.47
C LEU A 29 -10.75 -0.24 0.87
N ALA A 30 -11.62 0.49 0.17
CA ALA A 30 -11.25 1.80 -0.39
C ALA A 30 -10.84 2.82 0.68
N GLU A 31 -11.59 2.90 1.79
CA GLU A 31 -11.25 3.78 2.93
C GLU A 31 -9.92 3.41 3.60
N GLU A 32 -9.61 2.11 3.65
CA GLU A 32 -8.39 1.59 4.25
C GLU A 32 -7.13 1.96 3.44
N TRP A 33 -7.27 2.18 2.13
CA TRP A 33 -6.16 2.50 1.21
C TRP A 33 -6.18 3.94 0.69
N GLU A 34 -7.23 4.72 0.96
CA GLU A 34 -7.39 6.13 0.54
C GLU A 34 -6.17 7.01 0.89
N PRO A 35 -5.57 6.90 2.09
CA PRO A 35 -4.40 7.72 2.43
C PRO A 35 -3.12 7.32 1.69
N THR A 36 -3.08 6.14 1.07
CA THR A 36 -1.88 5.54 0.46
C THR A 36 -2.19 4.93 -0.91
N PRO A 37 -2.60 5.75 -1.90
CA PRO A 37 -3.14 5.29 -3.17
C PRO A 37 -2.07 4.77 -4.15
N TRP A 38 -0.78 4.97 -3.85
CA TRP A 38 0.31 4.50 -4.68
C TRP A 38 0.71 3.09 -4.25
N ILE A 39 0.01 2.09 -4.78
CA ILE A 39 0.10 0.69 -4.33
C ILE A 39 0.95 -0.14 -5.30
N VAL A 40 1.91 -0.88 -4.75
CA VAL A 40 2.71 -1.90 -5.45
C VAL A 40 2.50 -3.28 -4.81
N ASP A 41 2.67 -4.32 -5.61
CA ASP A 41 2.73 -5.70 -5.12
C ASP A 41 4.21 -6.07 -4.90
N ALA A 42 4.63 -6.14 -3.64
CA ALA A 42 6.03 -6.27 -3.27
C ALA A 42 6.32 -7.64 -2.66
N TYR A 43 7.42 -8.27 -3.07
CA TYR A 43 7.91 -9.49 -2.42
C TYR A 43 8.48 -9.15 -1.04
N THR A 44 7.71 -9.46 0.01
CA THR A 44 8.10 -9.26 1.42
C THR A 44 8.67 -10.52 2.05
N GLY A 45 8.61 -11.66 1.36
CA GLY A 45 9.05 -12.97 1.85
C GLY A 45 7.91 -13.81 2.43
N GLY A 46 8.16 -15.11 2.61
CA GLY A 46 7.16 -16.10 3.04
C GLY A 46 7.31 -16.64 4.47
N HIS A 47 6.39 -17.52 4.87
CA HIS A 47 6.33 -18.16 6.22
C HIS A 47 7.55 -19.04 6.57
N HIS A 48 8.45 -19.30 5.64
CA HIS A 48 9.64 -20.14 5.86
C HIS A 48 10.90 -19.28 5.74
N ASN A 49 11.52 -18.97 6.89
CA ASN A 49 12.86 -18.37 7.03
C ASN A 49 13.08 -16.94 6.51
N GLU A 50 12.06 -16.24 5.99
CA GLU A 50 12.21 -14.92 5.39
C GLU A 50 11.56 -13.77 6.17
N MET A 51 11.15 -14.02 7.43
CA MET A 51 10.61 -12.99 8.33
C MET A 51 11.50 -11.75 8.50
N GLY A 52 12.82 -11.89 8.27
CA GLY A 52 13.76 -10.77 8.31
C GLY A 52 13.47 -9.71 7.23
N ARG A 53 13.10 -10.13 6.01
CA ARG A 53 12.88 -9.20 4.89
C ARG A 53 11.67 -8.29 5.14
N GLU A 54 10.56 -8.85 5.61
CA GLU A 54 9.36 -8.08 5.94
C GLU A 54 9.65 -7.05 7.04
N TYR A 55 10.43 -7.44 8.06
CA TYR A 55 10.86 -6.55 9.12
C TYR A 55 11.72 -5.40 8.59
N ASP A 56 12.75 -5.72 7.79
CA ASP A 56 13.67 -4.72 7.23
C ASP A 56 12.95 -3.73 6.32
N ILE A 57 12.02 -4.21 5.48
CA ILE A 57 11.13 -3.37 4.66
C ILE A 57 10.31 -2.44 5.55
N SER A 58 9.68 -2.97 6.60
CA SER A 58 8.83 -2.17 7.48
C SER A 58 9.63 -1.10 8.23
N GLN A 59 10.84 -1.44 8.71
CA GLN A 59 11.75 -0.47 9.34
C GLN A 59 12.17 0.60 8.34
N TRP A 60 12.53 0.21 7.12
CA TRP A 60 12.89 1.16 6.06
C TRP A 60 11.75 2.16 5.79
N CYS A 61 10.51 1.68 5.67
CA CYS A 61 9.35 2.56 5.47
C CYS A 61 9.11 3.51 6.66
N ILE A 62 9.33 3.03 7.90
CA ILE A 62 9.24 3.89 9.10
C ILE A 62 10.27 5.03 9.04
N GLU A 63 11.50 4.70 8.67
CA GLU A 63 12.61 5.66 8.62
C GLU A 63 12.49 6.66 7.48
N HIS A 64 12.01 6.23 6.30
CA HIS A 64 12.02 7.04 5.08
C HIS A 64 10.67 7.71 4.80
N CYS A 65 9.56 7.04 5.10
CA CYS A 65 8.21 7.54 4.82
C CYS A 65 7.52 8.07 6.09
N GLY A 66 7.93 7.63 7.28
CA GLY A 66 7.32 8.00 8.56
C GLY A 66 6.31 6.96 9.05
N PRO A 67 5.30 7.35 9.85
CA PRO A 67 4.41 6.39 10.48
C PRO A 67 3.52 5.64 9.48
N GLU A 68 3.22 4.38 9.77
CA GLU A 68 2.26 3.57 8.99
C GLU A 68 0.84 4.15 9.10
N SER A 69 0.08 4.05 8.01
CA SER A 69 -1.33 4.38 7.94
C SER A 69 -2.18 3.24 8.48
N VAL A 70 -2.96 3.58 9.51
CA VAL A 70 -3.93 2.70 10.17
C VAL A 70 -5.26 3.44 10.25
N PRO A 71 -5.99 3.61 9.12
CA PRO A 71 -7.22 4.41 9.07
C PRO A 71 -8.28 3.96 10.06
N MET A 72 -8.46 2.64 10.26
CA MET A 72 -9.40 2.10 11.25
C MET A 72 -9.10 2.53 12.71
N ARG A 73 -7.88 3.00 13.00
CA ARG A 73 -7.47 3.53 14.30
C ARG A 73 -7.33 5.06 14.30
N GLY A 74 -7.74 5.72 13.23
CA GLY A 74 -7.66 7.18 13.07
C GLY A 74 -6.26 7.71 12.73
N GLN A 75 -5.31 6.84 12.37
CA GLN A 75 -3.94 7.22 12.04
C GLN A 75 -3.75 7.31 10.53
N LYS A 76 -3.69 8.52 9.99
CA LYS A 76 -3.35 8.78 8.57
C LYS A 76 -1.82 8.88 8.40
N GLY A 77 -1.16 7.74 8.43
CA GLY A 77 0.27 7.62 8.14
C GLY A 77 0.58 7.80 6.66
N GLN A 78 1.86 7.64 6.29
CA GLN A 78 2.38 7.94 4.95
C GLN A 78 2.60 6.71 4.07
N TRP A 79 2.61 5.52 4.68
CA TRP A 79 2.74 4.26 3.98
C TRP A 79 1.86 3.22 4.65
N LYS A 80 1.57 2.10 3.96
CA LYS A 80 0.70 1.06 4.46
C LYS A 80 1.14 -0.31 3.99
N ARG A 81 1.10 -1.29 4.88
CA ARG A 81 1.20 -2.70 4.52
C ARG A 81 -0.19 -3.35 4.46
N GLY A 82 -0.39 -4.22 3.48
CA GLY A 82 -1.56 -5.09 3.39
C GLY A 82 -1.58 -6.14 4.51
N GLY A 83 -2.77 -6.46 5.02
CA GLY A 83 -2.92 -7.46 6.09
C GLY A 83 -2.77 -8.92 5.63
N VAL A 84 -2.60 -9.17 4.33
CA VAL A 84 -2.52 -10.50 3.73
C VAL A 84 -1.29 -10.57 2.84
N THR A 85 -0.52 -11.65 3.01
CA THR A 85 0.63 -12.01 2.17
C THR A 85 0.26 -13.30 1.42
N ILE A 86 0.39 -13.30 0.09
CA ILE A 86 0.09 -14.47 -0.77
C ILE A 86 1.37 -14.81 -1.54
N ASP A 87 1.86 -16.04 -1.39
CA ASP A 87 3.10 -16.52 -2.04
C ASP A 87 4.31 -15.58 -1.85
N GLY A 88 4.38 -14.94 -0.67
CA GLY A 88 5.44 -14.01 -0.30
C GLY A 88 5.25 -12.57 -0.79
N TYR A 89 4.15 -12.29 -1.49
CA TYR A 89 3.81 -10.95 -1.99
C TYR A 89 2.77 -10.28 -1.11
N THR A 90 3.01 -8.99 -0.83
CA THR A 90 2.14 -8.14 -0.02
C THR A 90 1.98 -6.79 -0.70
N TRP A 91 0.78 -6.22 -0.63
CA TRP A 91 0.57 -4.86 -1.08
C TRP A 91 1.26 -3.86 -0.15
N MET A 92 2.00 -2.93 -0.75
CA MET A 92 2.62 -1.80 -0.09
C MET A 92 2.07 -0.52 -0.72
N GLY A 93 1.47 0.34 0.09
CA GLY A 93 0.87 1.60 -0.35
C GLY A 93 1.64 2.80 0.16
N PHE A 94 1.69 3.87 -0.61
CA PHE A 94 2.36 5.11 -0.25
C PHE A 94 1.47 6.33 -0.51
N ALA A 95 1.64 7.38 0.29
CA ALA A 95 0.88 8.62 0.18
C ALA A 95 1.21 9.42 -1.10
N THR A 96 2.43 9.27 -1.62
CA THR A 96 2.91 9.97 -2.83
C THR A 96 3.54 9.00 -3.82
N GLU A 97 3.56 9.38 -5.10
CA GLU A 97 4.18 8.58 -6.15
C GLU A 97 5.69 8.49 -5.96
N GLU A 98 6.28 9.58 -5.49
CA GLU A 98 7.71 9.70 -5.20
C GLU A 98 8.14 8.68 -4.14
N MET A 99 7.41 8.57 -3.02
CA MET A 99 7.68 7.55 -1.99
C MET A 99 7.59 6.13 -2.54
N MET A 100 6.59 5.85 -3.39
CA MET A 100 6.46 4.55 -4.05
C MET A 100 7.67 4.27 -4.96
N ARG A 101 8.15 5.27 -5.72
CA ARG A 101 9.33 5.11 -6.58
C ARG A 101 10.60 4.86 -5.77
N GLU A 102 10.81 5.61 -4.69
CA GLU A 102 11.95 5.39 -3.76
C GLU A 102 11.91 3.98 -3.15
N PHE A 103 10.72 3.50 -2.77
CA PHE A 103 10.54 2.15 -2.28
C PHE A 103 10.90 1.10 -3.35
N CYS A 104 10.41 1.27 -4.58
CA CYS A 104 10.73 0.37 -5.68
C CYS A 104 12.23 0.32 -5.94
N GLU A 105 12.91 1.46 -5.95
CA GLU A 105 14.37 1.52 -6.14
C GLU A 105 15.15 0.78 -5.04
N ALA A 106 14.65 0.78 -3.81
CA ALA A 106 15.29 0.11 -2.68
C ALA A 106 15.01 -1.39 -2.60
N TRP A 107 13.81 -1.84 -3.02
CA TRP A 107 13.30 -3.18 -2.65
C TRP A 107 12.77 -4.04 -3.80
N MET A 108 12.60 -3.52 -5.02
CA MET A 108 12.00 -4.22 -6.16
C MET A 108 12.98 -4.38 -7.33
#